data_AF-A0A382SNI7-F1
#
_entry.id   AF-A0A382SNI7-F1
#
_cell.length_a   1.000
_cell.length_b   1.000
_cell.length_c   1.000
_cell.angle_alpha   90.00
_cell.angle_beta   90.00
_cell.angle_gamma   90.00
#
_symmetry.space_group_name_H-M   'P 1'
#
loop_
_entity.id
_entity.type
_entity.pdbx_description
1 polymer ?
#
loop_
_entity_poly.entity_id
_entity_poly.type
_entity_poly.pdbx_seq_one_letter_code
_entity_poly.pdbx_strand_id
1 'polypeptide(L)'
;MDLDQLDAKQLRKIFIVANTPLNRRQKVEKAATEIQRIIGKHRLNKDDLKILLSGLQAVKTNSASKVKATRSKVEPKYINQDGSKKWTGRGRSPSWVIEVCQNEGITIEQFKQDARFALDRLQPGSFTSAQSHNSAAFNSEAESV
;
A
#
# COMPACT_ATOMS: atom_id res chain seq x y z
N MET A 1 -13.68 -46.52 1.91
CA MET A 1 -13.57 -45.74 3.16
C MET A 1 -14.96 -45.75 3.76
N ASP A 2 -15.12 -46.37 4.91
CA ASP A 2 -16.41 -46.41 5.60
C ASP A 2 -16.60 -45.12 6.38
N LEU A 3 -17.67 -44.39 6.07
CA LEU A 3 -17.94 -43.05 6.60
C LEU A 3 -18.25 -43.08 8.11
N ASP A 4 -18.66 -44.23 8.63
CA ASP A 4 -19.08 -44.43 10.03
C ASP A 4 -17.91 -44.51 11.02
N GLN A 5 -16.68 -44.65 10.53
CA GLN A 5 -15.46 -44.70 11.37
C GLN A 5 -14.75 -43.33 11.49
N LEU A 6 -15.28 -42.28 10.85
CA LEU A 6 -14.64 -40.96 10.84
C LEU A 6 -15.21 -40.04 11.93
N ASP A 7 -14.31 -39.45 12.72
CA ASP A 7 -14.67 -38.37 13.65
C ASP A 7 -15.27 -37.16 12.91
N ALA A 8 -16.14 -36.41 13.60
CA ALA A 8 -16.83 -35.24 13.07
C ALA A 8 -15.89 -34.19 12.48
N LYS A 9 -14.67 -34.05 13.02
CA LYS A 9 -13.65 -33.14 12.45
C LYS A 9 -13.11 -33.63 11.11
N GLN A 10 -12.91 -34.93 10.94
CA GLN A 10 -12.42 -35.52 9.69
C GLN A 10 -13.49 -35.46 8.60
N LEU A 11 -14.75 -35.74 8.94
CA LEU A 11 -15.89 -35.58 8.03
C LEU A 11 -16.01 -34.15 7.50
N ARG A 12 -15.91 -33.15 8.39
CA ARG A 12 -15.91 -31.73 7.97
C ARG A 12 -14.74 -31.40 7.03
N LYS A 13 -13.54 -31.93 7.30
CA LYS A 13 -12.36 -31.71 6.45
C LYS A 13 -12.58 -32.27 5.05
N ILE A 14 -13.08 -33.51 4.94
CA ILE A 14 -13.40 -34.14 3.65
C ILE A 14 -14.46 -33.33 2.91
N PHE A 15 -15.51 -32.90 3.61
CA PHE A 15 -16.55 -32.05 3.02
C PHE A 15 -16.00 -30.75 2.46
N ILE A 16 -15.12 -30.04 3.18
CA ILE A 16 -14.50 -28.80 2.70
C ILE A 16 -13.61 -29.07 1.49
N VAL A 17 -12.77 -30.11 1.56
CA VAL A 17 -11.85 -30.48 0.48
C VAL A 17 -12.62 -30.89 -0.78
N ALA A 18 -13.75 -31.57 -0.65
CA ALA A 18 -14.60 -31.96 -1.77
C ALA A 18 -15.41 -30.78 -2.34
N ASN A 19 -16.00 -29.94 -1.48
CA ASN A 19 -16.82 -28.82 -1.94
C ASN A 19 -16.01 -27.67 -2.54
N THR A 20 -14.77 -27.47 -2.13
CA THR A 20 -13.92 -26.41 -2.69
C THR A 20 -13.75 -26.53 -4.22
N PRO A 21 -13.30 -27.66 -4.79
CA PRO A 21 -13.20 -27.84 -6.23
C PRO A 21 -14.57 -27.86 -6.92
N LEU A 22 -15.62 -28.38 -6.27
CA LEU A 22 -16.98 -28.37 -6.82
C LEU A 22 -17.51 -26.94 -6.99
N ASN A 23 -17.41 -26.11 -5.96
CA ASN A 23 -17.78 -24.70 -6.01
C ASN A 23 -16.98 -23.94 -7.07
N ARG A 24 -15.68 -24.24 -7.20
CA ARG A 24 -14.84 -23.66 -8.25
C ARG A 24 -15.34 -24.04 -9.64
N ARG A 25 -15.62 -25.33 -9.88
CA ARG A 25 -16.15 -25.82 -11.16
C ARG A 25 -17.50 -25.18 -11.49
N GLN A 26 -18.41 -25.12 -10.53
CA GLN A 26 -19.72 -24.49 -10.71
C GLN A 26 -19.61 -23.00 -11.08
N LYS A 27 -18.70 -22.25 -10.46
CA LYS A 27 -18.45 -20.84 -10.82
C LYS A 27 -17.90 -20.72 -12.25
N VAL A 28 -16.97 -21.59 -12.64
CA VAL A 28 -16.41 -21.60 -14.00
C VAL A 28 -17.48 -21.93 -15.03
N GLU A 29 -18.35 -22.89 -14.74
CA GLU A 29 -19.46 -23.27 -15.63
C GLU A 29 -20.48 -22.14 -15.80
N LYS A 30 -20.87 -21.48 -14.70
CA LYS A 30 -21.71 -20.27 -14.73
C LYS A 30 -21.07 -19.14 -15.55
N ALA A 31 -19.76 -18.94 -15.40
CA ALA A 31 -19.04 -17.95 -16.20
C ALA A 31 -18.98 -18.34 -17.70
N ALA A 32 -18.76 -19.63 -18.01
CA ALA A 32 -18.68 -20.11 -19.38
C ALA A 32 -20.03 -19.97 -20.11
N THR A 33 -21.13 -20.33 -19.46
CA THR A 33 -22.48 -20.16 -20.00
C THR A 33 -22.82 -18.69 -20.24
N GLU A 34 -22.43 -17.80 -19.31
CA GLU A 34 -22.61 -16.36 -19.48
C GLU A 34 -21.77 -15.80 -20.64
N ILE A 35 -20.51 -16.24 -20.78
CA ILE A 35 -19.66 -15.88 -21.91
C ILE A 35 -20.31 -16.32 -23.23
N GLN A 36 -20.81 -17.55 -23.31
CA GLN A 36 -21.52 -18.05 -24.50
C GLN A 36 -22.76 -17.22 -24.83
N ARG A 37 -23.53 -16.84 -23.81
CA ARG A 37 -24.71 -15.98 -23.96
C ARG A 37 -24.35 -14.60 -24.53
N ILE A 38 -23.31 -13.96 -23.99
CA ILE A 38 -22.82 -12.66 -24.47
C ILE A 38 -22.30 -12.76 -25.90
N ILE A 39 -21.54 -13.81 -26.23
CA ILE A 39 -21.06 -14.10 -27.59
C ILE A 39 -22.23 -14.16 -28.57
N GLY A 40 -23.28 -14.92 -28.25
CA GLY A 40 -24.47 -15.03 -29.09
C GLY A 40 -25.21 -13.70 -29.25
N LYS A 41 -25.40 -12.96 -28.15
CA LYS A 41 -26.12 -11.66 -28.16
C LYS A 41 -25.41 -10.61 -29.00
N HIS A 42 -24.08 -10.56 -28.94
CA HIS A 42 -23.27 -9.55 -29.60
C HIS A 42 -22.62 -10.04 -30.91
N ARG A 43 -22.94 -11.27 -31.35
CA ARG A 43 -22.37 -11.93 -32.54
C ARG A 43 -20.84 -11.85 -32.59
N LEU A 44 -20.20 -12.02 -31.44
CA LEU A 44 -18.75 -11.90 -31.33
C LEU A 44 -18.08 -13.15 -31.92
N ASN A 45 -17.08 -12.95 -32.79
CA ASN A 45 -16.30 -14.07 -33.31
C ASN A 45 -15.18 -14.46 -32.33
N LYS A 46 -14.81 -15.75 -32.33
CA LYS A 46 -13.71 -16.31 -31.53
C LYS A 46 -12.38 -15.61 -31.82
N ASP A 47 -12.16 -15.19 -33.06
CA ASP A 47 -10.94 -14.51 -33.49
C ASP A 47 -10.85 -13.09 -32.91
N ASP A 48 -11.95 -12.34 -32.94
CA ASP A 48 -12.03 -10.99 -32.35
C ASP A 48 -11.78 -11.04 -30.84
N LEU A 49 -12.36 -12.02 -30.16
CA LEU A 49 -12.12 -12.26 -28.73
C LEU A 49 -10.66 -12.59 -28.44
N LYS A 50 -10.00 -13.38 -29.30
CA LYS A 50 -8.59 -13.75 -29.14
C LYS A 50 -7.69 -12.53 -29.31
N ILE A 51 -7.98 -11.65 -30.26
CA ILE A 51 -7.24 -10.40 -30.49
C ILE A 51 -7.36 -9.49 -29.27
N LEU A 52 -8.59 -9.25 -28.80
CA LEU A 52 -8.83 -8.44 -27.60
C LEU A 52 -8.14 -9.02 -26.36
N LEU A 53 -8.25 -10.34 -26.15
CA LEU A 53 -7.64 -11.01 -25.01
C LEU A 53 -6.11 -10.91 -25.03
N SER A 54 -5.50 -11.06 -26.21
CA SER A 54 -4.05 -10.92 -26.38
C SER A 54 -3.57 -9.50 -26.03
N GLY A 55 -4.32 -8.48 -26.47
CA GLY A 55 -4.05 -7.09 -26.12
C GLY A 55 -4.15 -6.81 -24.61
N LEU A 56 -5.18 -7.36 -23.94
CA LEU A 56 -5.34 -7.23 -22.50
C LEU A 56 -4.23 -7.94 -21.71
N GLN A 57 -3.77 -9.11 -22.16
CA GLN A 57 -2.70 -9.84 -21.49
C GLN A 57 -1.36 -9.12 -21.59
N ALA A 58 -1.04 -8.52 -22.74
CA ALA A 58 0.16 -7.72 -22.91
C ALA A 58 0.22 -6.51 -21.95
N VAL A 59 -0.93 -5.89 -21.66
CA VAL A 59 -1.03 -4.81 -20.66
C VAL A 59 -0.78 -5.32 -19.24
N LYS A 60 -1.29 -6.51 -18.90
CA LYS A 60 -1.11 -7.11 -17.56
C LYS A 60 0.33 -7.56 -17.29
N THR A 61 1.05 -8.04 -18.30
CA THR A 61 2.46 -8.45 -18.16
C THR A 61 3.42 -7.26 -18.01
N ASN A 62 3.03 -6.07 -18.49
CA ASN A 62 3.80 -4.84 -18.31
C ASN A 62 3.65 -4.26 -16.89
N SER A 63 2.65 -4.68 -16.12
CA SER A 63 2.64 -4.49 -14.66
C SER A 63 3.45 -5.58 -13.97
N ALA A 64 4.77 -5.59 -14.19
CA ALA A 64 5.67 -6.33 -13.31
C ALA A 64 5.51 -5.75 -11.90
N SER A 65 4.75 -6.43 -11.05
CA SER A 65 4.66 -6.13 -9.63
C SER A 65 6.06 -6.26 -9.05
N LYS A 66 6.77 -5.12 -8.96
CA LYS A 66 8.10 -5.02 -8.37
C LYS A 66 8.03 -5.66 -6.99
N VAL A 67 8.69 -6.81 -6.83
CA VAL A 67 8.80 -7.50 -5.55
C VAL A 67 9.26 -6.47 -4.54
N LYS A 68 8.40 -6.17 -3.57
CA LYS A 68 8.61 -5.12 -2.59
C LYS A 68 9.77 -5.58 -1.71
N ALA A 69 10.98 -5.09 -2.00
CA ALA A 69 12.15 -5.37 -1.18
C ALA A 69 11.78 -5.10 0.28
N THR A 70 11.90 -6.13 1.13
CA THR A 70 11.60 -6.03 2.55
C THR A 70 12.62 -5.09 3.16
N ARG A 71 12.22 -3.82 3.31
CA ARG A 71 13.06 -2.79 3.94
C ARG A 71 13.32 -3.22 5.38
N SER A 72 14.57 -3.10 5.83
CA SER A 72 14.96 -3.36 7.21
C SER A 72 14.10 -2.54 8.18
N LYS A 73 13.77 -3.15 9.33
CA LYS A 73 12.98 -2.50 10.38
C LYS A 73 13.79 -1.34 10.95
N VAL A 74 13.30 -0.12 10.76
CA VAL A 74 13.92 1.11 11.28
C VAL A 74 13.21 1.48 12.57
N GLU A 75 13.97 1.91 13.57
CA GLU A 75 13.41 2.38 14.83
C GLU A 75 12.60 3.68 14.66
N PRO A 76 11.50 3.85 15.41
CA PRO A 76 10.68 5.05 15.35
C PRO A 76 11.42 6.27 15.91
N LYS A 77 11.38 7.41 15.19
CA LYS A 77 12.05 8.67 15.56
C LYS A 77 11.09 9.69 16.18
N TYR A 78 9.79 9.60 15.90
CA TYR A 78 8.78 10.56 16.33
C TYR A 78 7.65 9.87 17.09
N ILE A 79 7.08 10.57 18.07
CA ILE A 79 5.98 10.09 18.91
C ILE A 79 4.86 11.14 19.00
N ASN A 80 3.61 10.68 19.09
CA ASN A 80 2.48 11.57 19.36
C ASN A 80 2.49 12.04 20.83
N GLN A 81 1.80 13.14 21.13
CA GLN A 81 1.63 13.68 22.50
C GLN A 81 1.05 12.63 23.47
N ASP A 82 0.17 11.75 22.98
CA ASP A 82 -0.42 10.65 23.78
C ASP A 82 0.51 9.43 23.98
N GLY A 83 1.72 9.42 23.39
CA GLY A 83 2.67 8.31 23.50
C GLY A 83 2.32 7.02 22.73
N SER A 84 1.07 6.90 22.23
CA SER A 84 0.54 5.65 21.65
C SER A 84 0.99 5.39 20.20
N LYS A 85 1.18 6.46 19.41
CA LYS A 85 1.52 6.38 17.99
C LYS A 85 2.97 6.81 17.76
N LYS A 86 3.70 6.01 16.99
CA LYS A 86 5.12 6.20 16.69
C LYS A 86 5.35 6.25 15.18
N TRP A 87 6.29 7.07 14.72
CA TRP A 87 6.63 7.21 13.32
C TRP A 87 8.15 7.26 13.11
N THR A 88 8.67 6.54 12.12
CA THR A 88 10.11 6.52 11.79
C THR A 88 10.57 7.76 11.04
N GLY A 89 9.66 8.63 10.61
CA GLY A 89 9.96 9.79 9.75
C GLY A 89 10.21 9.41 8.27
N ARG A 90 10.15 8.11 7.93
CA ARG A 90 10.29 7.58 6.57
C ARG A 90 8.92 7.20 5.99
N GLY A 91 8.74 7.41 4.68
CA GLY A 91 7.50 7.07 3.97
C GLY A 91 6.38 8.08 4.16
N ARG A 92 5.15 7.67 3.83
CA ARG A 92 3.95 8.52 3.94
C ARG A 92 3.72 8.90 5.40
N SER A 93 3.49 10.20 5.64
CA SER A 93 3.19 10.72 6.97
C SER A 93 1.86 10.16 7.50
N PRO A 94 1.81 9.71 8.76
CA PRO A 94 0.59 9.23 9.38
C PRO A 94 -0.38 10.39 9.67
N SER A 95 -1.68 10.10 9.80
CA SER A 95 -2.73 11.12 9.94
C SER A 95 -2.50 12.08 11.11
N TRP A 96 -2.02 11.58 12.26
CA TRP A 96 -1.76 12.41 13.44
C TRP A 96 -0.67 13.46 13.20
N VAL A 97 0.34 13.17 12.36
CA VAL A 97 1.36 14.17 11.99
C VAL A 97 0.74 15.26 11.12
N ILE A 98 -0.15 14.87 10.22
CA ILE A 98 -0.85 15.80 9.32
C ILE A 98 -1.78 16.70 10.13
N GLU A 99 -2.52 16.14 11.08
CA GLU A 99 -3.40 16.88 12.00
C GLU A 99 -2.59 17.90 12.83
N VAL A 100 -1.44 17.50 13.38
CA VAL A 100 -0.54 18.43 14.11
C VAL A 100 -0.03 19.53 13.18
N CYS A 101 0.39 19.20 11.96
CA CYS A 101 0.84 20.19 10.97
C CYS A 101 -0.26 21.19 10.62
N GLN A 102 -1.51 20.73 10.49
CA GLN A 102 -2.67 21.57 10.20
C GLN A 102 -3.02 22.49 11.38
N ASN A 103 -2.99 21.97 12.60
CA ASN A 103 -3.32 22.73 13.80
C ASN A 103 -2.28 23.81 14.12
N GLU A 104 -0.99 23.49 13.96
CA GLU A 104 0.11 24.41 14.26
C GLU A 104 0.48 25.28 13.04
N GLY A 105 -0.12 25.03 11.86
CA GLY A 105 0.22 25.73 10.62
C GLY A 105 1.65 25.49 10.14
N ILE A 106 2.27 24.38 10.54
CA ILE A 106 3.66 24.04 10.21
C ILE A 106 3.74 22.98 9.11
N THR A 107 4.84 22.98 8.37
CA THR A 107 5.13 21.94 7.37
C THR A 107 5.65 20.65 8.03
N ILE A 108 5.58 19.53 7.31
CA ILE A 108 6.11 18.23 7.79
C ILE A 108 7.62 18.32 8.08
N GLU A 109 8.35 19.17 7.37
CA GLU A 109 9.79 19.40 7.62
C GLU A 109 10.03 20.16 8.91
N GLN A 110 9.25 21.21 9.16
CA GLN A 110 9.27 21.95 10.42
C GLN A 110 8.87 21.05 11.60
N PHE A 111 7.83 20.21 11.43
CA PHE A 111 7.44 19.20 12.40
C PHE A 111 8.59 18.22 12.73
N LYS A 112 9.40 17.83 11.74
CA LYS A 112 10.55 16.95 11.94
C LYS A 112 11.71 17.63 12.68
N GLN A 113 11.82 18.95 12.60
CA GLN A 113 12.82 19.76 13.28
C GLN A 113 12.39 20.12 14.71
N ASP A 114 11.10 20.07 15.01
CA ASP A 114 10.56 20.33 16.34
C ASP A 114 11.06 19.25 17.34
N ALA A 115 11.51 19.72 18.51
CA ALA A 115 11.99 18.84 19.58
C ALA A 115 10.84 18.17 20.34
N ARG A 116 9.64 18.75 20.33
CA ARG A 116 8.45 18.26 21.07
C ARG A 116 8.04 16.84 20.69
N PHE A 117 8.29 16.45 19.44
CA PHE A 117 7.86 15.16 18.89
C PHE A 117 9.02 14.19 18.65
N ALA A 118 10.27 14.60 18.86
CA ALA A 118 11.46 13.81 18.57
C ALA A 118 11.82 12.88 19.74
N LEU A 119 11.76 11.56 19.51
CA LEU A 119 12.04 10.53 20.51
C LEU A 119 13.50 10.54 20.98
N ASP A 120 14.42 10.88 20.08
CA ASP A 120 15.88 10.89 20.33
C ASP A 120 16.32 12.05 21.25
N ARG A 121 15.61 13.19 21.20
CA ARG A 121 15.94 14.38 22.00
C ARG A 121 15.37 14.36 23.42
N LEU A 122 14.67 13.29 23.79
CA LEU A 122 14.26 13.03 25.17
C LEU A 122 15.38 12.37 25.99
N GLN A 123 16.53 12.05 25.39
CA GLN A 123 17.72 11.61 26.11
C GLN A 123 18.67 12.80 26.33
N PRO A 124 19.07 13.12 27.57
CA PRO A 124 20.05 14.17 27.82
C PRO A 124 21.42 13.73 27.27
N GLY A 125 21.80 14.22 26.08
CA GLY A 125 23.12 13.94 25.50
C GLY A 125 23.24 14.01 23.96
N SER A 126 22.14 14.10 23.20
CA SER A 126 22.20 14.14 21.72
C SER A 126 22.19 15.59 21.20
N PHE A 127 23.36 16.24 21.18
CA PHE A 127 23.60 17.42 20.33
C PHE A 127 24.16 16.96 18.98
N THR A 128 23.29 16.75 17.99
CA THR A 128 23.75 16.65 16.60
C THR A 128 23.57 17.98 15.89
N SER A 129 24.71 18.60 15.60
CA SER A 129 24.95 19.83 14.84
C SER A 129 24.02 19.98 13.64
N ALA A 130 23.16 21.02 13.68
CA ALA A 130 22.42 21.47 12.51
C ALA A 130 23.30 22.46 11.74
N GLN A 131 23.74 22.02 10.56
CA GLN A 131 24.59 22.74 9.63
C GLN A 131 23.89 24.00 9.11
N SER A 132 24.57 25.13 9.28
CA SER A 132 24.18 26.46 8.80
C SER A 132 24.06 26.49 7.27
N HIS A 133 22.88 26.84 6.77
CA HIS A 133 22.70 27.24 5.38
C HIS A 133 22.62 28.78 5.33
N ASN A 134 23.71 29.39 4.85
CA ASN A 134 23.76 30.81 4.51
C ASN A 134 22.70 31.12 3.45
N SER A 135 21.84 32.09 3.75
CA SER A 135 20.87 32.65 2.82
C SER A 135 21.54 33.67 1.91
N ALA A 136 21.41 33.46 0.60
CA ALA A 136 21.77 34.42 -0.43
C ALA A 136 20.79 35.60 -0.40
N ALA A 137 21.30 36.80 -0.11
CA ALA A 137 20.57 38.04 -0.30
C ALA A 137 20.76 38.52 -1.75
N PHE A 138 19.71 38.33 -2.54
CA PHE A 138 19.43 39.09 -3.75
C PHE A 138 18.89 40.45 -3.31
N ASN A 139 19.50 41.54 -3.74
CA ASN A 139 18.76 42.76 -4.06
C ASN A 139 19.51 43.58 -5.11
N SER A 140 18.82 43.75 -6.22
CA SER A 140 19.07 44.65 -7.33
C SER A 140 18.55 46.03 -6.93
N GLU A 141 19.37 47.07 -7.04
CA GLU A 141 18.88 48.44 -7.16
C GLU A 141 19.78 49.17 -8.17
N ALA A 142 19.12 49.74 -9.17
CA ALA A 142 19.68 50.50 -10.28
C ALA A 142 19.64 52.01 -9.98
N GLU A 143 20.21 52.79 -10.90
CA GLU A 143 20.07 54.26 -11.07
C GLU A 143 20.95 55.11 -10.12
N SER A 144 21.94 55.88 -10.61
CA SER A 144 21.91 57.08 -11.47
C SER A 144 22.19 58.33 -10.62
N VAL A 145 23.37 58.95 -10.79
CA VAL A 145 23.67 60.37 -11.11
C VAL A 145 25.17 60.57 -10.94
#